data_AF-A0A936T2Y4-F1
#
_entry.id   AF-A0A936T2Y4-F1
#
_cell.length_a   1.000
_cell.length_b   1.000
_cell.length_c   1.000
_cell.angle_alpha   90.00
_cell.angle_beta   90.00
_cell.angle_gamma   90.00
#
_symmetry.space_group_name_H-M   'P 1'
#
loop_
_entity.id
_entity.type
_entity.pdbx_description
1 polymer ?
#
loop_
_entity_poly.entity_id
_entity_poly.type
_entity_poly.pdbx_seq_one_letter_code
_entity_poly.pdbx_strand_id
1 'polypeptide(L)'
;MSQAKIQVFYPPNQGKILLRTQFDWNRSIEPQYVSEDGTISEFIVESHEKYFYFKPCLANQKGLTWSQGDNYLATTRGDTIRRCYPHFYSAARGTFSPVVQVPEGYSDSNHRIRVYIPPGYDENTLKRYPVLYMHDGTNLFFGEEAFGGNEWRVDENVELLHSMNLIDKVIVVGVYAKDRMYEYTKPGYEHYGNFMVNELKPFIDSRLRTLTDPRNTAVMGSSLGGVVSFFLGWHYPHVFGKAACLSSTFGYRDDLIERVASEPKRNVRFYIDSGWPRDNYEPTTAMRDQLIASGYEYGRDFLHYAFPGDLHNETSWAARSHVPFQFFFGKASRSR
;
A
#
# COMPACT_ATOMS: atom_id res chain seq x y z
N MET A 1 -5.18 -37.76 -4.42
CA MET A 1 -5.45 -36.54 -3.64
C MET A 1 -4.43 -35.50 -4.05
N SER A 2 -4.81 -34.23 -3.99
CA SER A 2 -3.88 -33.13 -4.19
C SER A 2 -3.42 -32.61 -2.82
N GLN A 3 -2.30 -31.90 -2.78
CA GLN A 3 -1.72 -31.37 -1.54
C GLN A 3 -1.59 -29.86 -1.64
N ALA A 4 -1.82 -29.18 -0.52
CA ALA A 4 -1.47 -27.76 -0.36
C ALA A 4 -0.39 -27.62 0.70
N LYS A 5 0.67 -26.88 0.37
CA LYS A 5 1.75 -26.49 1.28
C LYS A 5 1.43 -25.13 1.89
N ILE A 6 1.38 -25.04 3.22
CA ILE A 6 1.08 -23.82 3.95
C ILE A 6 2.24 -23.52 4.90
N GLN A 7 2.76 -22.30 4.84
CA GLN A 7 3.78 -21.77 5.76
C GLN A 7 3.15 -20.66 6.60
N VAL A 8 3.11 -20.85 7.92
CA VAL A 8 2.66 -19.85 8.88
C VAL A 8 3.89 -19.21 9.52
N PHE A 9 4.04 -17.90 9.36
CA PHE A 9 5.09 -17.10 9.97
C PHE A 9 4.52 -16.34 11.17
N TYR A 10 4.93 -16.70 12.37
CA TYR A 10 4.53 -16.03 13.59
C TYR A 10 5.61 -16.28 14.66
N PRO A 11 6.00 -15.30 15.49
CA PRO A 11 6.97 -15.51 16.56
C PRO A 11 6.25 -15.87 17.89
N PRO A 12 5.89 -17.15 18.15
CA PRO A 12 5.21 -17.50 19.38
C PRO A 12 6.16 -17.34 20.58
N ASN A 13 5.91 -16.37 21.45
CA ASN A 13 6.58 -16.31 22.75
C ASN A 13 6.32 -17.58 23.58
N GLN A 14 5.11 -18.13 23.47
CA GLN A 14 4.67 -19.38 24.11
C GLN A 14 3.60 -20.06 23.26
N GLY A 15 3.61 -21.38 23.25
CA GLY A 15 2.62 -22.21 22.55
C GLY A 15 3.08 -22.68 21.18
N LYS A 16 2.14 -23.22 20.41
CA LYS A 16 2.37 -23.77 19.08
C LYS A 16 1.31 -23.30 18.10
N ILE A 17 1.72 -23.14 16.84
CA ILE A 17 0.80 -22.87 15.74
C ILE A 17 0.17 -24.17 15.28
N LEU A 18 -1.15 -24.16 15.15
CA LEU A 18 -1.97 -25.23 14.59
C LEU A 18 -2.75 -24.67 13.39
N LEU A 19 -3.23 -25.55 12.52
CA LEU A 19 -4.23 -25.19 11.51
C LEU A 19 -5.56 -25.85 11.79
N ARG A 20 -6.65 -25.13 11.53
CA ARG A 20 -8.00 -25.70 11.37
C ARG A 20 -8.48 -25.41 9.96
N THR A 21 -9.32 -26.29 9.41
CA THR A 21 -9.73 -26.20 8.00
C THR A 21 -11.25 -26.36 7.86
N GLN A 22 -11.77 -26.00 6.69
CA GLN A 22 -13.21 -26.17 6.38
C GLN A 22 -13.70 -27.62 6.47
N PHE A 23 -12.79 -28.59 6.38
CA PHE A 23 -13.13 -30.00 6.48
C PHE A 23 -13.55 -30.38 7.90
N ASP A 24 -12.96 -29.71 8.91
CA ASP A 24 -13.34 -29.82 10.31
C ASP A 24 -12.77 -28.64 11.11
N TRP A 25 -13.62 -27.67 11.46
CA TRP A 25 -13.23 -26.49 12.25
C TRP A 25 -13.03 -26.79 13.75
N ASN A 26 -13.28 -28.03 14.20
CA ASN A 26 -13.07 -28.46 15.58
C ASN A 26 -11.78 -29.28 15.74
N ARG A 27 -11.23 -29.82 14.64
CA ARG A 27 -10.01 -30.61 14.64
C ARG A 27 -8.80 -29.80 14.19
N SER A 28 -7.78 -29.76 15.04
CA SER A 28 -6.50 -29.13 14.72
C SER A 28 -5.57 -30.08 13.97
N ILE A 29 -4.84 -29.52 13.01
CA ILE A 29 -3.73 -30.14 12.28
C ILE A 29 -2.44 -29.59 12.89
N GLU A 30 -1.52 -30.50 13.22
CA GLU A 30 -0.17 -30.18 13.71
C GLU A 30 0.76 -29.86 12.53
N PRO A 31 1.77 -29.00 12.71
CA PRO A 31 2.77 -28.75 11.69
C PRO A 31 3.61 -30.01 11.45
N GLN A 32 3.97 -30.25 10.19
CA GLN A 32 4.93 -31.30 9.84
C GLN A 32 6.37 -30.88 10.11
N TYR A 33 6.64 -29.58 10.07
CA TYR A 33 7.93 -29.00 10.39
C TYR A 33 7.75 -27.66 11.11
N VAL A 34 8.64 -27.40 12.06
CA VAL A 34 8.78 -26.12 12.74
C VAL A 34 10.26 -25.72 12.66
N SER A 35 10.53 -24.47 12.29
CA SER A 35 11.91 -23.97 12.23
C SER A 35 12.61 -24.02 13.59
N GLU A 36 13.94 -24.06 13.60
CA GLU A 36 14.74 -24.13 14.83
C GLU A 36 14.44 -22.99 15.81
N ASP A 37 14.16 -21.79 15.28
CA ASP A 37 13.78 -20.62 16.07
C ASP A 37 12.28 -20.58 16.45
N GLY A 38 11.50 -21.58 16.02
CA GLY A 38 10.07 -21.70 16.30
C GLY A 38 9.16 -20.75 15.52
N THR A 39 9.70 -19.93 14.61
CA THR A 39 8.95 -18.83 13.99
C THR A 39 8.18 -19.20 12.71
N ILE A 40 8.52 -20.35 12.12
CA ILE A 40 7.91 -20.86 10.89
C ILE A 40 7.32 -22.24 11.18
N SER A 41 6.02 -22.40 10.90
CA SER A 41 5.32 -23.68 10.98
C SER A 41 4.81 -24.10 9.60
N GLU A 42 5.16 -25.31 9.16
CA GLU A 42 4.81 -25.85 7.86
C GLU A 42 3.77 -26.95 7.96
N PHE A 43 2.78 -26.89 7.08
CA PHE A 43 1.67 -27.83 7.03
C PHE A 43 1.51 -28.34 5.59
N ILE A 44 1.29 -29.65 5.47
CA ILE A 44 0.81 -30.26 4.24
C ILE A 44 -0.60 -30.77 4.51
N VAL A 45 -1.57 -30.23 3.77
CA VAL A 45 -2.97 -30.62 3.89
C VAL A 45 -3.38 -31.33 2.60
N GLU A 46 -3.77 -32.59 2.73
CA GLU A 46 -4.31 -33.37 1.62
C GLU A 46 -5.79 -33.05 1.43
N SER A 47 -6.21 -32.91 0.18
CA SER A 47 -7.61 -32.64 -0.15
C SER A 47 -7.98 -33.18 -1.53
N HIS A 48 -9.25 -33.55 -1.68
CA HIS A 48 -9.87 -33.83 -2.97
C HIS A 48 -10.42 -32.57 -3.65
N GLU A 49 -10.58 -31.47 -2.90
CA GLU A 49 -11.02 -30.19 -3.43
C GLU A 49 -9.87 -29.43 -4.10
N LYS A 50 -10.20 -28.59 -5.09
CA LYS A 50 -9.22 -27.75 -5.81
C LYS A 50 -8.71 -26.58 -4.95
N TYR A 51 -9.47 -26.23 -3.92
CA TYR A 51 -9.15 -25.20 -2.93
C TYR A 51 -9.85 -25.53 -1.62
N PHE A 52 -9.41 -24.92 -0.52
CA PHE A 52 -10.11 -24.99 0.77
C PHE A 52 -9.75 -23.82 1.66
N TYR A 53 -10.65 -23.48 2.59
CA TYR A 53 -10.41 -22.49 3.62
C TYR A 53 -9.71 -23.10 4.84
N PHE A 54 -8.83 -22.31 5.45
CA PHE A 54 -8.12 -22.67 6.68
C PHE A 54 -7.87 -21.45 7.55
N LYS A 55 -7.52 -21.71 8.81
CA LYS A 55 -7.19 -20.67 9.78
C LYS A 55 -6.05 -21.11 10.69
N PRO A 56 -4.99 -20.28 10.84
CA PRO A 56 -4.03 -20.46 11.91
C PRO A 56 -4.66 -20.27 13.29
N CYS A 57 -4.30 -21.15 14.20
CA CYS A 57 -4.66 -21.09 15.61
C CYS A 57 -3.38 -21.14 16.46
N LEU A 58 -3.36 -20.40 17.56
CA LEU A 58 -2.29 -20.43 18.55
C LEU A 58 -2.78 -21.22 19.76
N ALA A 59 -2.17 -22.38 20.01
CA ALA A 59 -2.45 -23.21 21.19
C ALA A 59 -1.40 -22.95 22.26
N ASN A 60 -1.83 -22.55 23.46
CA ASN A 60 -0.96 -22.36 24.61
C ASN A 60 -1.67 -22.84 25.90
N GLN A 61 -1.07 -22.59 27.07
CA GLN A 61 -1.63 -23.01 28.37
C GLN A 61 -3.02 -22.43 28.67
N LYS A 62 -3.40 -21.31 28.03
CA LYS A 62 -4.72 -20.67 28.19
C LYS A 62 -5.78 -21.25 27.25
N GLY A 63 -5.40 -22.15 26.35
CA GLY A 63 -6.28 -22.77 25.37
C GLY A 63 -5.91 -22.41 23.93
N LEU A 64 -6.92 -22.44 23.06
CA LEU A 64 -6.76 -22.23 21.62
C LEU A 64 -7.31 -20.87 21.20
N THR A 65 -6.44 -20.01 20.66
CA THR A 65 -6.82 -18.70 20.11
C THR A 65 -6.81 -18.75 18.58
N TRP A 66 -7.86 -18.25 17.93
CA TRP A 66 -7.92 -18.16 16.47
C TRP A 66 -7.22 -16.88 15.99
N SER A 67 -6.56 -16.94 14.83
CA SER A 67 -6.03 -15.71 14.23
C SER A 67 -7.15 -14.75 13.85
N GLN A 68 -6.93 -13.46 14.04
CA GLN A 68 -7.85 -12.38 13.67
C GLN A 68 -7.99 -12.24 12.15
N GLY A 69 -9.14 -11.71 11.73
CA GLY A 69 -9.52 -11.53 10.32
C GLY A 69 -10.16 -12.77 9.69
N ASP A 70 -10.34 -12.73 8.38
CA ASP A 70 -11.03 -13.77 7.62
C ASP A 70 -10.21 -15.07 7.47
N ASN A 71 -10.89 -16.11 7.01
CA ASN A 71 -10.26 -17.38 6.70
C ASN A 71 -9.31 -17.23 5.50
N TYR A 72 -8.18 -17.93 5.56
CA TYR A 72 -7.23 -18.01 4.45
C TYR A 72 -7.71 -19.05 3.44
N LEU A 73 -7.44 -18.83 2.16
CA LEU A 73 -7.68 -19.78 1.09
C LEU A 73 -6.36 -20.44 0.67
N ALA A 74 -6.34 -21.76 0.56
CA ALA A 74 -5.26 -22.52 -0.06
C ALA A 74 -5.78 -23.17 -1.35
N THR A 75 -4.94 -23.20 -2.39
CA THR A 75 -5.19 -23.97 -3.62
C THR A 75 -4.33 -25.24 -3.60
N THR A 76 -4.88 -26.34 -4.10
CA THR A 76 -4.21 -27.66 -4.10
C THR A 76 -3.50 -27.96 -5.42
N ARG A 77 -3.44 -26.97 -6.32
CA ARG A 77 -2.87 -27.12 -7.68
C ARG A 77 -1.43 -26.62 -7.71
N GLY A 78 -0.51 -27.49 -8.13
CA GLY A 78 0.91 -27.17 -8.33
C GLY A 78 1.69 -27.03 -7.02
N ASP A 79 2.94 -26.59 -7.10
CA ASP A 79 3.85 -26.45 -5.96
C ASP A 79 3.72 -25.10 -5.24
N THR A 80 2.59 -24.40 -5.39
CA THR A 80 2.38 -23.11 -4.73
C THR A 80 2.34 -23.25 -3.21
N ILE A 81 3.26 -22.56 -2.53
CA ILE A 81 3.30 -22.45 -1.08
C ILE A 81 2.48 -21.25 -0.64
N ARG A 82 1.44 -21.48 0.17
CA ARG A 82 0.66 -20.41 0.78
C ARG A 82 1.35 -19.91 2.03
N ARG A 83 1.90 -18.69 1.97
CA ARG A 83 2.51 -18.00 3.12
C ARG A 83 1.50 -17.11 3.83
N CYS A 84 1.44 -17.17 5.15
CA CYS A 84 0.59 -16.30 5.96
C CYS A 84 1.32 -15.76 7.19
N TYR A 85 0.87 -14.57 7.61
CA TYR A 85 1.42 -13.81 8.73
C TYR A 85 0.26 -13.41 9.64
N PRO A 86 -0.26 -14.35 10.46
CA PRO A 86 -1.40 -14.09 11.34
C PRO A 86 -1.05 -13.16 12.50
N HIS A 87 -2.08 -12.64 13.14
CA HIS A 87 -2.05 -12.03 14.46
C HIS A 87 -3.30 -12.52 15.20
N PHE A 88 -3.28 -12.54 16.52
CA PHE A 88 -4.24 -13.21 17.39
C PHE A 88 -4.84 -12.26 18.42
N TYR A 89 -4.07 -11.28 18.91
CA TYR A 89 -4.46 -10.45 20.05
C TYR A 89 -4.59 -8.97 19.73
N SER A 90 -3.83 -8.48 18.75
CA SER A 90 -3.87 -7.08 18.33
C SER A 90 -5.26 -6.70 17.86
N ALA A 91 -5.62 -5.43 18.06
CA ALA A 91 -6.86 -4.87 17.56
C ALA A 91 -6.99 -5.09 16.05
N ALA A 92 -8.24 -5.21 15.58
CA ALA A 92 -8.55 -5.39 14.16
C ALA A 92 -8.29 -4.12 13.32
N ARG A 93 -8.13 -2.97 13.97
CA ARG A 93 -7.82 -1.67 13.34
C ARG A 93 -6.34 -1.33 13.48
N GLY A 94 -5.84 -0.55 12.53
CA GLY A 94 -4.50 0.03 12.59
C GLY A 94 -4.39 1.11 13.66
N THR A 95 -3.17 1.60 13.81
CA THR A 95 -2.82 2.67 14.76
C THR A 95 -2.12 3.81 14.04
N PHE A 96 -2.08 4.97 14.67
CA PHE A 96 -1.40 6.14 14.12
C PHE A 96 -0.22 6.51 15.00
N SER A 97 0.89 6.90 14.36
CA SER A 97 1.95 7.61 15.06
C SER A 97 1.46 8.99 15.52
N PRO A 98 2.07 9.61 16.54
CA PRO A 98 2.00 11.06 16.67
C PRO A 98 2.53 11.73 15.40
N VAL A 99 2.28 13.04 15.25
CA VAL A 99 2.97 13.81 14.21
C VAL A 99 4.45 13.90 14.57
N VAL A 100 5.31 13.42 13.67
CA VAL A 100 6.76 13.37 13.86
C VAL A 100 7.42 14.37 12.93
N GLN A 101 8.47 15.05 13.41
CA GLN A 101 9.33 15.89 12.58
C GLN A 101 10.47 15.05 12.00
N VAL A 102 10.68 15.17 10.68
CA VAL A 102 11.79 14.56 9.94
C VAL A 102 12.72 15.70 9.54
N PRO A 103 13.97 15.70 10.03
CA PRO A 103 14.96 16.69 9.64
C PRO A 103 15.19 16.70 8.13
N GLU A 104 15.41 17.90 7.57
CA GLU A 104 15.85 18.10 6.19
C GLU A 104 17.26 18.72 6.21
N GLY A 105 18.27 17.88 6.00
CA GLY A 105 19.68 18.22 6.10
C GLY A 105 20.10 18.71 7.49
N TYR A 106 20.84 19.83 7.52
CA TYR A 106 21.23 20.53 8.76
C TYR A 106 20.35 21.77 9.04
N SER A 107 19.22 21.91 8.35
CA SER A 107 18.32 23.05 8.52
C SER A 107 17.37 22.83 9.70
N ASP A 108 16.90 23.92 10.30
CA ASP A 108 15.81 23.89 11.29
C ASP A 108 14.42 23.65 10.64
N SER A 109 14.37 23.45 9.32
CA SER A 109 13.13 23.34 8.53
C SER A 109 12.70 21.88 8.35
N ASN A 110 12.12 21.29 9.39
CA ASN A 110 11.71 19.89 9.37
C ASN A 110 10.37 19.68 8.64
N HIS A 111 10.26 18.62 7.84
CA HIS A 111 8.94 18.14 7.39
C HIS A 111 8.23 17.44 8.52
N ARG A 112 6.90 17.57 8.55
CA ARG A 112 6.07 16.78 9.46
C ARG A 112 5.51 15.57 8.73
N ILE A 113 5.39 14.46 9.44
CA ILE A 113 4.75 13.24 8.96
C ILE A 113 3.80 12.66 9.99
N ARG A 114 2.82 11.90 9.52
CA ARG A 114 2.03 10.97 10.35
C ARG A 114 1.99 9.62 9.65
N VAL A 115 2.11 8.55 10.42
CA VAL A 115 2.16 7.18 9.88
C VAL A 115 0.96 6.39 10.36
N TYR A 116 0.21 5.79 9.43
CA TYR A 116 -0.74 4.72 9.70
C TYR A 116 -0.01 3.36 9.69
N ILE A 117 -0.17 2.62 10.78
CA ILE A 117 0.45 1.32 11.03
C ILE A 117 -0.65 0.24 11.01
N PRO A 118 -0.57 -0.75 10.10
CA PRO A 118 -1.61 -1.77 9.98
C PRO A 118 -1.81 -2.64 11.23
N PRO A 119 -3.00 -3.23 11.42
CA PRO A 119 -3.27 -4.13 12.54
C PRO A 119 -2.30 -5.31 12.57
N GLY A 120 -1.91 -5.74 13.78
CA GLY A 120 -0.99 -6.84 14.00
C GLY A 120 0.48 -6.53 13.70
N TYR A 121 0.84 -5.27 13.41
CA TYR A 121 2.21 -4.86 13.18
C TYR A 121 3.11 -5.21 14.36
N ASP A 122 2.79 -4.76 15.57
CA ASP A 122 3.64 -4.98 16.76
C ASP A 122 3.69 -6.43 17.24
N GLU A 123 2.65 -7.21 16.94
CA GLU A 123 2.56 -8.60 17.36
C GLU A 123 3.32 -9.56 16.42
N ASN A 124 3.09 -9.47 15.10
CA ASN A 124 3.79 -10.31 14.15
C ASN A 124 5.02 -9.57 13.59
N THR A 125 6.11 -9.63 14.35
CA THR A 125 7.38 -8.95 14.03
C THR A 125 8.10 -9.51 12.80
N LEU A 126 7.66 -10.64 12.25
CA LEU A 126 8.22 -11.25 11.04
C LEU A 126 7.64 -10.63 9.76
N LYS A 127 6.46 -9.99 9.86
CA LYS A 127 5.81 -9.39 8.70
C LYS A 127 6.50 -8.07 8.33
N ARG A 128 6.78 -7.92 7.03
CA ARG A 128 7.18 -6.65 6.40
C ARG A 128 6.07 -6.14 5.48
N TYR A 129 6.04 -4.82 5.31
CA TYR A 129 4.91 -4.13 4.68
C TYR A 129 5.38 -3.24 3.52
N PRO A 130 4.63 -3.17 2.41
CA PRO A 130 4.81 -2.07 1.47
C PRO A 130 4.48 -0.73 2.12
N VAL A 131 4.98 0.35 1.51
CA VAL A 131 4.78 1.72 1.97
C VAL A 131 4.15 2.56 0.88
N LEU A 132 3.10 3.29 1.25
CA LEU A 132 2.48 4.34 0.46
C LEU A 132 2.82 5.69 1.09
N TYR A 133 3.54 6.54 0.37
CA TYR A 133 3.77 7.92 0.74
C TYR A 133 2.65 8.77 0.13
N MET A 134 1.86 9.43 0.97
CA MET A 134 0.77 10.29 0.53
C MET A 134 1.09 11.75 0.86
N HIS A 135 0.90 12.62 -0.12
CA HIS A 135 1.03 14.06 0.03
C HIS A 135 -0.20 14.65 0.74
N ASP A 136 -0.07 15.87 1.24
CA ASP A 136 -1.15 16.60 1.93
C ASP A 136 -1.63 15.84 3.19
N GLY A 137 -0.67 15.43 4.03
CA GLY A 137 -0.86 14.60 5.23
C GLY A 137 -1.99 15.04 6.19
N THR A 138 -2.31 16.34 6.22
CA THR A 138 -3.41 16.90 7.00
C THR A 138 -4.80 16.39 6.58
N ASN A 139 -4.96 16.00 5.31
CA ASN A 139 -6.27 15.63 4.75
C ASN A 139 -6.54 14.12 4.77
N LEU A 140 -5.62 13.30 5.30
CA LEU A 140 -5.67 11.86 5.05
C LEU A 140 -6.53 11.05 6.01
N PHE A 141 -6.47 11.36 7.30
CA PHE A 141 -6.87 10.43 8.38
C PHE A 141 -7.79 11.02 9.44
N PHE A 142 -7.88 12.35 9.55
CA PHE A 142 -8.73 12.99 10.56
C PHE A 142 -9.49 14.18 9.97
N GLY A 143 -10.82 14.07 9.93
CA GLY A 143 -11.72 15.09 9.39
C GLY A 143 -11.57 16.45 10.07
N GLU A 144 -11.29 16.48 11.38
CA GLU A 144 -11.07 17.71 12.15
C GLU A 144 -9.79 18.47 11.76
N GLU A 145 -8.81 17.79 11.17
CA GLU A 145 -7.59 18.40 10.63
C GLU A 145 -7.74 18.77 9.15
N ALA A 146 -8.60 18.04 8.44
CA ALA A 146 -8.71 18.11 6.99
C ALA A 146 -9.33 19.42 6.47
N PHE A 147 -8.91 19.80 5.26
CA PHE A 147 -9.45 20.97 4.58
C PHE A 147 -10.98 20.88 4.42
N GLY A 148 -11.69 21.87 4.96
CA GLY A 148 -13.15 21.91 4.92
C GLY A 148 -13.84 20.77 5.67
N GLY A 149 -13.15 20.08 6.58
CA GLY A 149 -13.71 18.98 7.37
C GLY A 149 -13.82 17.65 6.63
N ASN A 150 -13.29 17.55 5.40
CA ASN A 150 -13.44 16.39 4.54
C ASN A 150 -12.09 15.70 4.34
N GLU A 151 -11.91 14.56 4.99
CA GLU A 151 -10.72 13.73 4.83
C GLU A 151 -10.85 12.73 3.68
N TRP A 152 -9.73 12.11 3.32
CA TRP A 152 -9.64 11.04 2.32
C TRP A 152 -10.11 9.69 2.80
N ARG A 153 -10.22 9.51 4.13
CA ARG A 153 -10.63 8.25 4.76
C ARG A 153 -9.69 7.11 4.36
N VAL A 154 -8.38 7.39 4.40
CA VAL A 154 -7.38 6.48 3.85
C VAL A 154 -7.34 5.19 4.67
N ASP A 155 -7.33 5.30 6.00
CA ASP A 155 -7.30 4.17 6.92
C ASP A 155 -8.55 3.30 6.76
N GLU A 156 -9.76 3.87 6.69
CA GLU A 156 -10.95 3.03 6.52
C GLU A 156 -10.99 2.35 5.15
N ASN A 157 -10.53 3.02 4.10
CA ASN A 157 -10.45 2.41 2.77
C ASN A 157 -9.43 1.25 2.74
N VAL A 158 -8.22 1.44 3.27
CA VAL A 158 -7.22 0.34 3.27
C VAL A 158 -7.62 -0.80 4.19
N GLU A 159 -8.30 -0.52 5.32
CA GLU A 159 -8.84 -1.54 6.23
C GLU A 159 -9.98 -2.32 5.59
N LEU A 160 -10.93 -1.62 4.97
CA LEU A 160 -12.05 -2.24 4.27
C LEU A 160 -11.55 -3.13 3.13
N LEU A 161 -10.69 -2.60 2.26
CA LEU A 161 -10.12 -3.38 1.15
C LEU A 161 -9.29 -4.57 1.65
N HIS A 162 -8.58 -4.42 2.78
CA HIS A 162 -7.85 -5.53 3.36
C HIS A 162 -8.78 -6.61 3.91
N SER A 163 -9.86 -6.22 4.61
CA SER A 163 -10.85 -7.16 5.15
C SER A 163 -11.59 -7.88 4.03
N MET A 164 -11.88 -7.20 2.91
CA MET A 164 -12.39 -7.83 1.67
C MET A 164 -11.36 -8.74 0.97
N ASN A 165 -10.16 -8.92 1.53
CA ASN A 165 -9.06 -9.70 0.97
C ASN A 165 -8.59 -9.18 -0.42
N LEU A 166 -8.87 -7.92 -0.76
CA LEU A 166 -8.50 -7.32 -2.04
C LEU A 166 -7.04 -6.85 -2.05
N ILE A 167 -6.59 -6.24 -0.95
CA ILE A 167 -5.22 -5.71 -0.83
C ILE A 167 -4.43 -6.32 0.33
N ASP A 168 -3.10 -6.33 0.19
CA ASP A 168 -2.20 -6.53 1.32
C ASP A 168 -2.25 -5.33 2.29
N LYS A 169 -1.96 -5.60 3.57
CA LYS A 169 -1.75 -4.52 4.55
C LYS A 169 -0.61 -3.61 4.10
N VAL A 170 -0.79 -2.30 4.20
CA VAL A 170 0.15 -1.27 3.73
C VAL A 170 0.39 -0.23 4.82
N ILE A 171 1.65 0.16 5.02
CA ILE A 171 1.98 1.33 5.86
C ILE A 171 1.71 2.58 5.02
N VAL A 172 0.99 3.55 5.58
CA VAL A 172 0.77 4.83 4.89
C VAL A 172 1.50 5.94 5.64
N VAL A 173 2.35 6.68 4.94
CA VAL A 173 3.09 7.83 5.46
C VAL A 173 2.48 9.09 4.86
N GLY A 174 1.72 9.84 5.66
CA GLY A 174 1.20 11.14 5.30
C GLY A 174 2.24 12.22 5.49
N VAL A 175 2.64 12.89 4.42
CA VAL A 175 3.66 13.95 4.40
C VAL A 175 2.99 15.31 4.36
N TYR A 176 3.28 16.15 5.35
CA TYR A 176 2.75 17.51 5.42
C TYR A 176 3.65 18.44 4.62
N ALA A 177 3.10 19.11 3.61
CA ALA A 177 3.80 20.16 2.90
C ALA A 177 4.11 21.34 3.84
N LYS A 178 5.30 21.93 3.69
CA LYS A 178 5.69 23.20 4.29
C LYS A 178 5.21 24.36 3.42
N ASP A 179 5.44 24.28 2.13
CA ASP A 179 4.91 25.19 1.11
C ASP A 179 4.46 24.36 -0.08
N ARG A 180 3.18 24.00 -0.09
CA ARG A 180 2.57 23.16 -1.12
C ARG A 180 2.77 23.70 -2.53
N MET A 181 2.72 25.02 -2.71
CA MET A 181 2.83 25.62 -4.04
C MET A 181 4.25 25.55 -4.57
N TYR A 182 5.25 25.69 -3.69
CA TYR A 182 6.64 25.53 -4.07
C TYR A 182 7.02 24.05 -4.19
N GLU A 183 6.81 23.25 -3.15
CA GLU A 183 7.31 21.87 -3.04
C GLU A 183 6.68 20.90 -4.04
N TYR A 184 5.50 21.19 -4.58
CA TYR A 184 4.83 20.29 -5.52
C TYR A 184 4.90 20.75 -6.97
N THR A 185 5.60 21.86 -7.26
CA THR A 185 5.76 22.38 -8.63
C THR A 185 7.21 22.68 -8.94
N LYS A 186 7.55 22.88 -10.22
CA LYS A 186 8.90 23.27 -10.60
C LYS A 186 9.21 24.69 -10.11
N PRO A 187 10.41 24.96 -9.56
CA PRO A 187 11.52 24.03 -9.31
C PRO A 187 11.50 23.35 -7.92
N GLY A 188 10.54 23.66 -7.06
CA GLY A 188 10.56 23.17 -5.68
C GLY A 188 10.38 21.66 -5.51
N TYR A 189 9.67 20.98 -6.44
CA TYR A 189 9.53 19.53 -6.38
C TYR A 189 10.87 18.78 -6.52
N GLU A 190 11.90 19.40 -7.09
CA GLU A 190 13.21 18.76 -7.24
C GLU A 190 13.89 18.66 -5.87
N HIS A 191 13.81 19.73 -5.08
CA HIS A 191 14.27 19.75 -3.69
C HIS A 191 13.46 18.81 -2.81
N TYR A 192 12.13 18.90 -2.90
CA TYR A 192 11.23 18.01 -2.16
C TYR A 192 11.47 16.54 -2.52
N GLY A 193 11.68 16.22 -3.79
CA GLY A 193 12.00 14.87 -4.23
C GLY A 193 13.33 14.35 -3.69
N ASN A 194 14.34 15.22 -3.61
CA ASN A 194 15.60 14.88 -2.95
C ASN A 194 15.39 14.52 -1.47
N PHE A 195 14.61 15.32 -0.72
CA PHE A 195 14.23 15.01 0.67
C PHE A 195 13.48 13.68 0.78
N MET A 196 12.48 13.45 -0.08
CA MET A 196 11.69 12.22 -0.08
C MET A 196 12.57 10.97 -0.23
N VAL A 197 13.56 11.03 -1.13
CA VAL A 197 14.45 9.90 -1.47
C VAL A 197 15.57 9.71 -0.47
N ASN A 198 16.26 10.78 -0.10
CA ASN A 198 17.52 10.69 0.65
C ASN A 198 17.33 10.82 2.16
N GLU A 199 16.18 11.28 2.62
CA GLU A 199 15.95 11.60 4.03
C GLU A 199 14.73 10.86 4.56
N LEU A 200 13.55 11.13 4.00
CA LEU A 200 12.30 10.56 4.50
C LEU A 200 12.24 9.03 4.35
N LYS A 201 12.49 8.50 3.14
CA LYS A 201 12.41 7.06 2.92
C LYS A 201 13.41 6.28 3.79
N PRO A 202 14.70 6.66 3.88
CA PRO A 202 15.64 6.05 4.82
C PRO A 202 15.19 6.17 6.28
N PHE A 203 14.63 7.33 6.68
CA PHE A 203 14.11 7.52 8.03
C PHE A 203 12.99 6.52 8.39
N ILE A 204 12.08 6.27 7.45
CA ILE A 204 10.99 5.30 7.58
C ILE A 204 11.52 3.86 7.56
N ASP A 205 12.36 3.51 6.58
CA ASP A 205 12.88 2.16 6.39
C ASP A 205 13.77 1.69 7.56
N SER A 206 14.46 2.62 8.24
CA SER A 206 15.28 2.29 9.41
C SER A 206 14.48 2.10 10.70
N ARG A 207 13.22 2.55 10.74
CA ARG A 207 12.37 2.54 11.94
C ARG A 207 11.21 1.57 11.84
N LEU A 208 10.76 1.26 10.62
CA LEU A 208 9.62 0.40 10.37
C LEU A 208 10.00 -0.85 9.59
N ARG A 209 9.19 -1.91 9.72
CA ARG A 209 9.37 -3.18 8.99
C ARG A 209 8.85 -3.05 7.55
N THR A 210 9.57 -2.31 6.73
CA THR A 210 9.20 -2.06 5.34
C THR A 210 9.77 -3.12 4.39
N LEU A 211 9.11 -3.27 3.24
CA LEU A 211 9.64 -3.87 2.02
C LEU A 211 10.22 -2.74 1.17
N THR A 212 11.55 -2.65 1.10
CA THR A 212 12.24 -1.43 0.69
C THR A 212 12.40 -1.26 -0.82
N ASP A 213 12.09 -2.29 -1.64
CA ASP A 213 12.26 -2.25 -3.08
C ASP A 213 11.17 -1.40 -3.78
N PRO A 214 11.44 -0.89 -4.99
CA PRO A 214 10.53 0.04 -5.68
C PRO A 214 9.14 -0.54 -5.93
N ARG A 215 9.04 -1.85 -6.17
CA ARG A 215 7.75 -2.52 -6.41
C ARG A 215 6.87 -2.54 -5.15
N ASN A 216 7.42 -2.24 -3.99
CA ASN A 216 6.72 -2.13 -2.72
C ASN A 216 6.61 -0.71 -2.18
N THR A 217 7.06 0.28 -2.96
CA THR A 217 7.07 1.69 -2.58
C THR A 217 6.24 2.50 -3.57
N ALA A 218 5.22 3.19 -3.08
CA ALA A 218 4.31 4.01 -3.88
C ALA A 218 4.25 5.45 -3.38
N VAL A 219 3.95 6.39 -4.28
CA VAL A 219 3.61 7.79 -3.98
C VAL A 219 2.22 8.11 -4.49
N MET A 220 1.49 8.98 -3.79
CA MET A 220 0.13 9.35 -4.18
C MET A 220 -0.26 10.75 -3.69
N GLY A 221 -1.05 11.46 -4.49
CA GLY A 221 -1.66 12.72 -4.10
C GLY A 221 -2.70 13.21 -5.12
N SER A 222 -3.37 14.31 -4.80
CA SER A 222 -4.30 14.98 -5.70
C SER A 222 -3.81 16.33 -6.17
N SER A 223 -4.31 16.81 -7.31
CA SER A 223 -4.00 18.16 -7.82
C SER A 223 -2.47 18.32 -7.95
N LEU A 224 -1.86 19.32 -7.29
CA LEU A 224 -0.40 19.45 -7.22
C LEU A 224 0.29 18.26 -6.53
N GLY A 225 -0.33 17.63 -5.52
CA GLY A 225 0.14 16.38 -4.92
C GLY A 225 0.28 15.25 -5.94
N GLY A 226 -0.62 15.20 -6.92
CA GLY A 226 -0.55 14.24 -8.01
C GLY A 226 0.53 14.58 -9.06
N VAL A 227 0.78 15.88 -9.29
CA VAL A 227 1.93 16.36 -10.10
C VAL A 227 3.25 15.91 -9.49
N VAL A 228 3.48 16.15 -8.20
CA VAL A 228 4.72 15.72 -7.53
C VAL A 228 4.81 14.20 -7.43
N SER A 229 3.70 13.47 -7.21
CA SER A 229 3.70 12.00 -7.27
C SER A 229 4.15 11.48 -8.63
N PHE A 230 3.67 12.08 -9.73
CA PHE A 230 4.10 11.72 -11.07
C PHE A 230 5.59 12.00 -11.26
N PHE A 231 6.04 13.21 -10.89
CA PHE A 231 7.45 13.59 -10.94
C PHE A 231 8.34 12.59 -10.18
N LEU A 232 7.98 12.24 -8.94
CA LEU A 232 8.72 11.31 -8.10
C LEU A 232 8.83 9.92 -8.75
N GLY A 233 7.71 9.39 -9.27
CA GLY A 233 7.71 8.12 -10.00
C GLY A 233 8.61 8.19 -11.25
N TRP A 234 8.47 9.25 -12.04
CA TRP A 234 9.19 9.40 -13.30
C TRP A 234 10.70 9.63 -13.12
N HIS A 235 11.08 10.47 -12.16
CA HIS A 235 12.46 10.90 -11.93
C HIS A 235 13.24 9.94 -11.01
N TYR A 236 12.57 9.29 -10.05
CA TYR A 236 13.17 8.31 -9.13
C TYR A 236 12.53 6.91 -9.24
N PRO A 237 12.50 6.28 -10.42
CA PRO A 237 11.85 4.97 -10.62
C PRO A 237 12.55 3.83 -9.87
N HIS A 238 13.81 4.03 -9.49
CA HIS A 238 14.60 3.11 -8.64
C HIS A 238 14.26 3.22 -7.15
N VAL A 239 13.34 4.13 -6.78
CA VAL A 239 12.83 4.32 -5.42
C VAL A 239 11.33 4.09 -5.39
N PHE A 240 10.59 4.76 -6.28
CA PHE A 240 9.13 4.71 -6.37
C PHE A 240 8.71 3.92 -7.60
N GLY A 241 8.28 2.67 -7.42
CA GLY A 241 7.82 1.85 -8.53
C GLY A 241 6.34 2.06 -8.87
N LYS A 242 5.63 2.93 -8.14
CA LYS A 242 4.20 3.21 -8.33
C LYS A 242 3.87 4.66 -8.00
N ALA A 243 3.06 5.31 -8.82
CA ALA A 243 2.61 6.69 -8.60
C ALA A 243 1.13 6.85 -8.97
N ALA A 244 0.32 7.32 -8.01
CA ALA A 244 -1.09 7.63 -8.21
C ALA A 244 -1.31 9.15 -8.23
N CYS A 245 -1.93 9.62 -9.30
CA CYS A 245 -2.06 11.03 -9.63
C CYS A 245 -3.54 11.36 -9.83
N LEU A 246 -4.18 11.85 -8.77
CA LEU A 246 -5.62 12.12 -8.79
C LEU A 246 -5.87 13.57 -9.20
N SER A 247 -6.73 13.83 -10.18
CA SER A 247 -7.08 15.18 -10.65
C SER A 247 -5.86 16.06 -10.92
N SER A 248 -4.80 15.52 -11.52
CA SER A 248 -3.49 16.18 -11.53
C SER A 248 -3.39 17.28 -12.57
N THR A 249 -2.82 18.43 -12.17
CA THR A 249 -2.66 19.58 -13.07
C THR A 249 -1.35 19.47 -13.87
N PHE A 250 -1.24 18.46 -14.74
CA PHE A 250 0.02 18.06 -15.40
C PHE A 250 0.76 19.12 -16.22
N GLY A 251 0.09 20.20 -16.62
CA GLY A 251 0.71 21.32 -17.36
C GLY A 251 0.97 22.59 -16.52
N TYR A 252 0.79 22.53 -15.20
CA TYR A 252 0.99 23.70 -14.34
C TYR A 252 2.45 23.83 -13.88
N ARG A 253 3.13 24.89 -14.32
CA ARG A 253 4.55 25.24 -14.00
C ARG A 253 5.61 24.23 -14.47
N ASP A 254 5.21 23.06 -14.93
CA ASP A 254 6.05 22.10 -15.62
C ASP A 254 5.22 21.43 -16.72
N ASP A 255 5.89 21.00 -17.79
CA ASP A 255 5.27 20.22 -18.86
C ASP A 255 5.66 18.76 -18.70
N LEU A 256 4.98 18.08 -17.78
CA LEU A 256 5.24 16.66 -17.53
C LEU A 256 4.83 15.78 -18.72
N ILE A 257 3.90 16.25 -19.56
CA ILE A 257 3.48 15.53 -20.77
C ILE A 257 4.63 15.53 -21.78
N GLU A 258 5.23 16.68 -22.04
CA GLU A 258 6.42 16.78 -22.91
C GLU A 258 7.59 15.95 -22.37
N ARG A 259 7.75 15.87 -21.04
CA ARG A 259 8.77 15.01 -20.43
C ARG A 259 8.56 13.53 -20.76
N VAL A 260 7.32 13.05 -20.72
CA VAL A 260 6.99 11.66 -21.12
C VAL A 260 7.20 11.43 -22.61
N ALA A 261 7.00 12.46 -23.43
CA ALA A 261 7.24 12.40 -24.87
C ALA A 261 8.72 12.36 -25.25
N SER A 262 9.57 13.03 -24.48
CA SER A 262 10.98 13.23 -24.79
C SER A 262 11.93 12.25 -24.09
N GLU A 263 11.49 11.59 -23.01
CA GLU A 263 12.33 10.70 -22.21
C GLU A 263 11.96 9.20 -22.37
N PRO A 264 12.91 8.28 -22.14
CA PRO A 264 12.63 6.84 -22.17
C PRO A 264 11.58 6.41 -21.13
N LYS A 265 10.74 5.44 -21.51
CA LYS A 265 9.79 4.75 -20.62
C LYS A 265 10.44 4.34 -19.29
N ARG A 266 9.76 4.59 -18.18
CA ARG A 266 10.19 4.21 -16.83
C ARG A 266 9.50 2.92 -16.36
N ASN A 267 10.20 2.07 -15.62
CA ASN A 267 9.61 0.87 -15.00
C ASN A 267 8.82 1.23 -13.73
N VAL A 268 7.67 1.88 -13.93
CA VAL A 268 6.81 2.44 -12.89
C VAL A 268 5.37 2.16 -13.27
N ARG A 269 4.53 1.81 -12.28
CA ARG A 269 3.09 1.72 -12.51
C ARG A 269 2.41 3.05 -12.22
N PHE A 270 1.64 3.56 -13.17
CA PHE A 270 0.90 4.81 -13.01
C PHE A 270 -0.60 4.58 -12.85
N TYR A 271 -1.21 5.22 -11.87
CA TYR A 271 -2.66 5.40 -11.83
C TYR A 271 -2.92 6.89 -12.02
N ILE A 272 -3.73 7.25 -13.03
CA ILE A 272 -4.11 8.63 -13.27
C ILE A 272 -5.64 8.72 -13.36
N ASP A 273 -6.24 9.73 -12.73
CA ASP A 273 -7.66 9.96 -12.88
C ASP A 273 -8.06 11.43 -12.79
N SER A 274 -9.32 11.69 -13.13
CA SER A 274 -9.96 13.00 -13.05
C SER A 274 -11.47 12.85 -12.89
N GLY A 275 -12.12 13.83 -12.28
CA GLY A 275 -13.56 14.06 -12.47
C GLY A 275 -13.85 14.67 -13.85
N TRP A 276 -15.12 14.80 -14.19
CA TRP A 276 -15.56 15.46 -15.42
C TRP A 276 -16.87 16.23 -15.18
N PRO A 277 -17.06 17.45 -15.74
CA PRO A 277 -16.21 18.08 -16.76
C PRO A 277 -15.10 19.02 -16.28
N ARG A 278 -15.08 19.48 -15.02
CA ARG A 278 -14.21 20.60 -14.57
C ARG A 278 -13.15 20.19 -13.56
N ASP A 279 -12.46 19.09 -13.82
CA ASP A 279 -11.49 18.52 -12.89
C ASP A 279 -10.24 17.98 -13.60
N ASN A 280 -9.50 18.86 -14.29
CA ASN A 280 -8.27 18.51 -15.01
C ASN A 280 -8.43 17.34 -16.00
N TYR A 281 -9.62 17.21 -16.61
CA TYR A 281 -9.93 16.11 -17.51
C TYR A 281 -9.05 16.10 -18.76
N GLU A 282 -8.88 17.24 -19.42
CA GLU A 282 -8.10 17.36 -20.65
C GLU A 282 -6.61 17.09 -20.40
N PRO A 283 -5.94 17.70 -19.39
CA PRO A 283 -4.56 17.36 -19.04
C PRO A 283 -4.37 15.87 -18.68
N THR A 284 -5.32 15.28 -17.94
CA THR A 284 -5.26 13.86 -17.56
C THR A 284 -5.39 12.95 -18.78
N THR A 285 -6.28 13.30 -19.70
CA THR A 285 -6.47 12.61 -20.98
C THR A 285 -5.24 12.72 -21.88
N ALA A 286 -4.61 13.89 -21.95
CA ALA A 286 -3.37 14.09 -22.70
C ALA A 286 -2.21 13.26 -22.11
N MET A 287 -2.06 13.24 -20.78
CA MET A 287 -1.07 12.40 -20.12
C MET A 287 -1.30 10.90 -20.39
N ARG A 288 -2.55 10.44 -20.37
CA ARG A 288 -2.91 9.06 -20.76
C ARG A 288 -2.40 8.72 -22.16
N ASP A 289 -2.74 9.56 -23.14
CA ASP A 289 -2.37 9.31 -24.54
C ASP A 289 -0.87 9.33 -24.73
N GLN A 290 -0.17 10.20 -24.01
CA GLN A 290 1.28 10.27 -24.04
C GLN A 290 1.94 9.04 -23.39
N LEU A 291 1.42 8.52 -22.27
CA LEU A 291 1.89 7.26 -21.70
C LEU A 291 1.70 6.08 -22.68
N ILE A 292 0.55 6.00 -23.36
CA ILE A 292 0.31 4.97 -24.38
C ILE A 292 1.33 5.10 -25.52
N ALA A 293 1.54 6.31 -26.03
CA ALA A 293 2.50 6.58 -27.10
C ALA A 293 3.95 6.21 -26.70
N SER A 294 4.31 6.41 -25.43
CA SER A 294 5.62 6.01 -24.86
C SER A 294 5.69 4.52 -24.47
N GLY A 295 4.69 3.72 -24.84
CA GLY A 295 4.71 2.25 -24.75
C GLY A 295 4.22 1.67 -23.43
N TYR A 296 3.45 2.41 -22.62
CA TYR A 296 2.80 1.87 -21.42
C TYR A 296 1.58 1.01 -21.78
N GLU A 297 1.50 -0.21 -21.23
CA GLU A 297 0.37 -1.11 -21.45
C GLU A 297 -0.78 -0.84 -20.45
N TYR A 298 -1.96 -0.48 -20.95
CA TYR A 298 -3.16 -0.28 -20.11
C TYR A 298 -3.55 -1.57 -19.37
N GLY A 299 -3.90 -1.45 -18.09
CA GLY A 299 -4.25 -2.58 -17.24
C GLY A 299 -3.05 -3.35 -16.66
N ARG A 300 -1.83 -3.03 -17.10
CA ARG A 300 -0.59 -3.64 -16.62
C ARG A 300 0.37 -2.60 -16.04
N ASP A 301 0.79 -1.66 -16.88
CA ASP A 301 1.73 -0.61 -16.51
C ASP A 301 0.99 0.65 -16.05
N PHE A 302 -0.21 0.91 -16.57
CA PHE A 302 -1.00 2.04 -16.10
C PHE A 302 -2.51 1.81 -16.13
N LEU A 303 -3.22 2.58 -15.33
CA LEU A 303 -4.68 2.72 -15.37
C LEU A 303 -5.05 4.20 -15.50
N HIS A 304 -6.11 4.46 -16.26
CA HIS A 304 -6.73 5.77 -16.41
C HIS A 304 -8.25 5.66 -16.24
N TYR A 305 -8.84 6.55 -15.44
CA TYR A 305 -10.28 6.68 -15.29
C TYR A 305 -10.73 8.14 -15.30
N ALA A 306 -11.93 8.38 -15.80
CA ALA A 306 -12.64 9.64 -15.66
C ALA A 306 -13.97 9.38 -14.94
N PHE A 307 -14.29 10.20 -13.94
CA PHE A 307 -15.46 10.02 -13.08
C PHE A 307 -16.50 11.11 -13.36
N PRO A 308 -17.60 10.81 -14.09
CA PRO A 308 -18.62 11.80 -14.41
C PRO A 308 -19.31 12.36 -13.15
N GLY A 309 -19.33 13.68 -13.00
CA GLY A 309 -19.97 14.37 -11.87
C GLY A 309 -19.07 14.57 -10.65
N ASP A 310 -17.94 13.87 -10.57
CA ASP A 310 -16.95 14.09 -9.51
C ASP A 310 -16.28 15.47 -9.68
N LEU A 311 -15.93 16.06 -8.54
CA LEU A 311 -15.39 17.43 -8.44
C LEU A 311 -13.93 17.42 -8.00
N HIS A 312 -13.25 18.56 -8.16
CA HIS A 312 -11.88 18.78 -7.68
C HIS A 312 -11.84 19.01 -6.16
N ASN A 313 -12.13 17.98 -5.37
CA ASN A 313 -12.20 18.09 -3.91
C ASN A 313 -11.89 16.78 -3.16
N GLU A 314 -11.67 16.92 -1.85
CA GLU A 314 -11.33 15.82 -0.94
C GLU A 314 -12.36 14.69 -0.94
N THR A 315 -13.65 15.01 -0.95
CA THR A 315 -14.73 14.02 -0.97
C THR A 315 -14.68 13.11 -2.20
N SER A 316 -14.42 13.68 -3.38
CA SER A 316 -14.34 12.91 -4.63
C SER A 316 -13.09 12.03 -4.64
N TRP A 317 -11.95 12.57 -4.18
CA TRP A 317 -10.70 11.80 -4.06
C TRP A 317 -10.81 10.66 -3.06
N ALA A 318 -11.45 10.90 -1.92
CA ALA A 318 -11.77 9.89 -0.91
C ALA A 318 -12.55 8.73 -1.52
N ALA A 319 -13.64 9.05 -2.24
CA ALA A 319 -14.56 8.07 -2.82
C ALA A 319 -13.87 7.13 -3.84
N ARG A 320 -12.90 7.63 -4.60
CA ARG A 320 -12.22 6.87 -5.66
C ARG A 320 -10.84 6.32 -5.30
N SER A 321 -10.31 6.67 -4.12
CA SER A 321 -8.99 6.21 -3.63
C SER A 321 -8.85 4.68 -3.52
N HIS A 322 -9.96 3.97 -3.40
CA HIS A 322 -9.98 2.51 -3.38
C HIS A 322 -9.45 1.85 -4.66
N VAL A 323 -9.48 2.54 -5.81
CA VAL A 323 -9.00 2.02 -7.10
C VAL A 323 -7.47 1.94 -7.15
N PRO A 324 -6.69 3.02 -6.92
CA PRO A 324 -5.24 2.93 -6.90
C PRO A 324 -4.72 2.00 -5.82
N PHE A 325 -5.38 1.91 -4.65
CA PHE A 325 -5.00 0.96 -3.60
C PHE A 325 -5.05 -0.50 -4.10
N GLN A 326 -6.10 -0.87 -4.81
CA GLN A 326 -6.22 -2.21 -5.41
C GLN A 326 -5.22 -2.45 -6.53
N PHE A 327 -4.97 -1.46 -7.38
CA PHE A 327 -4.00 -1.61 -8.46
C PHE A 327 -2.56 -1.78 -7.94
N PHE A 328 -2.21 -1.07 -6.87
CA PHE A 328 -0.85 -1.09 -6.33
C PHE A 328 -0.61 -2.20 -5.32
N PHE A 329 -1.57 -2.48 -4.45
CA PHE A 329 -1.40 -3.41 -3.32
C PHE A 329 -2.30 -4.64 -3.42
N GLY A 330 -2.97 -4.83 -4.56
CA GLY A 330 -3.86 -5.95 -4.80
C GLY A 330 -3.14 -7.30 -4.72
N LYS A 331 -3.70 -8.25 -3.96
CA LYS A 331 -3.10 -9.58 -3.74
C LYS A 331 -2.92 -10.38 -5.04
N ALA A 332 -3.77 -10.14 -6.04
CA ALA A 332 -3.69 -10.76 -7.36
C ALA A 332 -2.55 -10.19 -8.23
N SER A 333 -2.07 -8.98 -7.95
CA SER A 333 -1.03 -8.31 -8.73
C SER A 333 0.40 -8.71 -8.34
N ARG A 334 0.55 -9.34 -7.17
CA ARG A 334 1.83 -9.79 -6.56
C ARG A 334 2.08 -11.29 -6.69
N SER A 335 1.12 -12.05 -7.19
CA SER A 335 1.22 -13.50 -7.41
C SER A 335 1.89 -13.86 -8.74
N ARG A 336 2.62 -12.93 -9.37
CA ARG A 336 3.43 -13.14 -10.58
C ARG A 336 4.88 -12.79 -10.34
#